data_AF-A0A7Z0CQT6-F1
#
_entry.id   AF-A0A7Z0CQT6-F1
#
_cell.length_a   1.000
_cell.length_b   1.000
_cell.length_c   1.000
_cell.angle_alpha   90.00
_cell.angle_beta   90.00
_cell.angle_gamma   90.00
#
_symmetry.space_group_name_H-M   'P 1'
#
loop_
_entity.id
_entity.type
_entity.pdbx_description
1 polymer ?
#
loop_
_entity_poly.entity_id
_entity_poly.type
_entity_poly.pdbx_seq_one_letter_code
_entity_poly.pdbx_strand_id
1 'polypeptide(L)'
;MVDYVKRPKPTPASAPPPPPPPAPASATPPPPPPPPPGVPAGGGVNLSKVSLTKSSPTVSLTKGGGGASGQLRINLNWSQGGKPAGGFLKRAMGGGGSVDLDLGCLWETMDGDKGVVQALGNAFGALDRPPYVFLDGDDRSGTATGGENLIVNLDRLAQIRRVLVFAYIYEGVPNWAAADGVVTMYPVGAAPIEIRLDEAANDKRFCAIAMLTNTGGDLRIDREVRYISGTQRNVDEAYGWGMNWTAARK
;
A
#
# COMPACT_ATOMS: atom_id res chain seq x y z
N MET A 1 -89.12 26.54 26.90
CA MET A 1 -88.27 27.03 25.79
C MET A 1 -88.60 28.50 25.60
N VAL A 2 -87.61 29.31 25.18
CA VAL A 2 -87.48 30.77 25.27
C VAL A 2 -87.29 31.34 26.70
N ASP A 3 -86.40 32.30 26.97
CA ASP A 3 -85.72 33.24 26.07
C ASP A 3 -84.36 33.69 26.63
N TYR A 4 -83.43 33.96 25.72
CA TYR A 4 -81.99 34.02 25.95
C TYR A 4 -81.46 35.46 25.82
N VAL A 5 -81.77 36.36 26.75
CA VAL A 5 -81.07 37.67 26.81
C VAL A 5 -81.05 38.25 28.23
N LYS A 6 -80.08 37.82 29.04
CA LYS A 6 -79.60 38.55 30.22
C LYS A 6 -78.25 37.96 30.68
N ARG A 7 -77.16 38.37 30.03
CA ARG A 7 -75.81 38.15 30.58
C ARG A 7 -75.44 39.31 31.53
N PRO A 8 -74.94 39.03 32.75
CA PRO A 8 -74.42 40.06 33.65
C PRO A 8 -73.13 40.69 33.10
N LYS A 9 -72.94 41.96 33.41
CA LYS A 9 -71.78 42.78 33.04
C LYS A 9 -70.52 42.31 33.80
N PRO A 10 -69.37 42.09 33.14
CA PRO A 10 -68.15 41.66 33.82
C PRO A 10 -67.48 42.81 34.59
N THR A 11 -67.01 42.50 35.79
CA THR A 11 -66.23 43.36 36.70
C THR A 11 -64.83 43.61 36.12
N PRO A 12 -64.21 44.80 36.31
CA PRO A 12 -62.88 45.08 35.78
C PRO A 12 -61.80 44.24 36.46
N ALA A 13 -60.94 43.59 35.67
CA ALA A 13 -59.74 42.92 36.16
C ALA A 13 -58.58 43.93 36.31
N SER A 14 -57.86 43.81 37.43
CA SER A 14 -56.69 44.59 37.82
C SER A 14 -55.54 44.49 36.80
N ALA A 15 -54.85 45.61 36.54
CA ALA A 15 -53.66 45.68 35.71
C ALA A 15 -52.43 45.01 36.39
N PRO A 16 -51.49 44.42 35.61
CA PRO A 16 -50.25 43.87 36.13
C PRO A 16 -49.21 44.96 36.46
N PRO A 17 -48.28 44.71 37.41
CA PRO A 17 -47.24 45.66 37.79
C PRO A 17 -46.16 45.83 36.71
N PRO A 18 -45.45 46.98 36.70
CA PRO A 18 -44.44 47.29 35.69
C PRO A 18 -43.18 46.42 35.80
N PRO A 19 -42.45 46.22 34.68
CA PRO A 19 -41.23 45.41 34.65
C PRO A 19 -40.05 46.07 35.41
N PRO A 20 -39.10 45.28 35.91
CA PRO A 20 -37.91 45.78 36.60
C PRO A 20 -36.92 46.50 35.64
N PRO A 21 -36.07 47.39 36.18
CA PRO A 21 -35.10 48.16 35.38
C PRO A 21 -33.97 47.28 34.80
N PRO A 22 -33.34 47.72 33.69
CA PRO A 22 -32.29 46.96 33.01
C PRO A 22 -30.99 46.88 33.83
N ALA A 23 -30.32 45.72 33.76
CA ALA A 23 -29.03 45.46 34.37
C ALA A 23 -27.87 46.17 33.64
N PRO A 24 -26.77 46.53 34.33
CA PRO A 24 -25.63 47.24 33.73
C PRO A 24 -24.84 46.36 32.74
N ALA A 25 -24.35 46.99 31.67
CA ALA A 25 -23.57 46.34 30.63
C ALA A 25 -22.16 45.93 31.11
N SER A 26 -21.84 44.64 31.03
CA SER A 26 -20.50 44.11 31.28
C SER A 26 -19.56 44.43 30.10
N ALA A 27 -18.44 45.07 30.39
CA ALA A 27 -17.38 45.33 29.41
C ALA A 27 -16.73 44.01 28.92
N THR A 28 -16.57 43.85 27.62
CA THR A 28 -15.84 42.73 27.00
C THR A 28 -14.34 42.83 27.28
N PRO A 29 -13.65 41.73 27.65
CA PRO A 29 -12.20 41.73 27.82
C PRO A 29 -11.48 41.83 26.45
N PRO A 30 -10.25 42.38 26.42
CA PRO A 30 -9.45 42.46 25.19
C PRO A 30 -9.06 41.07 24.66
N PRO A 31 -8.82 40.93 23.35
CA PRO A 31 -8.39 39.66 22.76
C PRO A 31 -7.00 39.24 23.28
N PRO A 32 -6.72 37.93 23.37
CA PRO A 32 -5.41 37.43 23.78
C PRO A 32 -4.33 37.77 22.75
N PRO A 33 -3.05 37.90 23.18
CA PRO A 33 -1.93 38.11 22.27
C PRO A 33 -1.75 36.93 21.30
N PRO A 34 -1.18 37.16 20.10
CA PRO A 34 -0.90 36.08 19.15
C PRO A 34 0.06 35.05 19.77
N PRO A 35 -0.11 33.76 19.45
CA PRO A 35 0.79 32.72 19.95
C PRO A 35 2.23 32.96 19.45
N PRO A 36 3.25 32.56 20.23
CA PRO A 36 4.63 32.59 19.77
C PRO A 36 4.78 31.72 18.50
N PRO A 37 5.77 32.01 17.62
CA PRO A 37 6.03 31.19 16.44
C PRO A 37 6.14 29.73 16.83
N GLY A 38 5.26 28.90 16.26
CA GLY A 38 5.19 27.49 16.58
C GLY A 38 6.55 26.82 16.38
N VAL A 39 7.11 26.32 17.48
CA VAL A 39 8.03 25.18 17.42
C VAL A 39 7.37 24.09 16.55
N PRO A 40 8.08 23.46 15.61
CA PRO A 40 7.49 22.46 14.74
C PRO A 40 6.77 21.42 15.59
N ALA A 41 5.44 21.35 15.44
CA ALA A 41 4.65 20.31 16.05
C ALA A 41 5.23 18.98 15.56
N GLY A 42 5.70 18.16 16.51
CA GLY A 42 6.24 16.84 16.25
C GLY A 42 5.29 16.08 15.33
N GLY A 43 5.87 15.44 14.30
CA GLY A 43 5.16 14.70 13.29
C GLY A 43 4.17 13.73 13.91
N GLY A 44 2.88 14.05 13.76
CA GLY A 44 1.82 13.07 13.94
C GLY A 44 2.12 11.92 12.99
N VAL A 45 2.27 10.73 13.56
CA VAL A 45 2.44 9.50 12.78
C VAL A 45 1.18 9.37 11.91
N ASN A 46 1.32 9.51 10.59
CA ASN A 46 0.24 9.23 9.67
C ASN A 46 -0.07 7.73 9.77
N LEU A 47 -1.11 7.35 10.51
CA LEU A 47 -1.56 5.96 10.68
C LEU A 47 -2.18 5.38 9.40
N SER A 48 -2.19 6.13 8.29
CA SER A 48 -2.80 5.74 7.02
C SER A 48 -1.93 4.82 6.17
N LYS A 49 -0.62 4.71 6.45
CA LYS A 49 0.32 3.89 5.69
C LYS A 49 1.54 3.55 6.55
N VAL A 50 2.00 2.30 6.46
CA VAL A 50 3.27 1.84 7.05
C VAL A 50 4.32 1.82 5.95
N SER A 51 5.45 2.52 6.12
CA SER A 51 6.58 2.43 5.18
C SER A 51 7.66 1.55 5.78
N LEU A 52 8.08 0.50 5.07
CA LEU A 52 9.27 -0.25 5.45
C LEU A 52 10.51 0.42 4.85
N THR A 53 11.51 0.66 5.67
CA THR A 53 12.76 1.34 5.29
C THR A 53 13.97 0.57 5.83
N LYS A 54 15.19 1.03 5.55
CA LYS A 54 16.41 0.45 6.15
C LYS A 54 16.39 0.52 7.68
N SER A 55 15.82 1.59 8.25
CA SER A 55 15.74 1.79 9.71
C SER A 55 14.52 1.13 10.36
N SER A 56 13.48 0.80 9.58
CA SER A 56 12.31 0.05 10.03
C SER A 56 11.95 -1.02 8.98
N PRO A 57 12.70 -2.13 8.92
CA PRO A 57 12.62 -3.08 7.81
C PRO A 57 11.54 -4.15 8.00
N THR A 58 10.76 -4.13 9.08
CA THR A 58 9.89 -5.27 9.39
C THR A 58 8.55 -4.86 10.00
N VAL A 59 7.52 -5.66 9.72
CA VAL A 59 6.19 -5.55 10.32
C VAL A 59 5.59 -6.95 10.49
N SER A 60 4.80 -7.13 11.55
CA SER A 60 4.02 -8.36 11.79
C SER A 60 2.54 -8.06 11.53
N LEU A 61 1.91 -8.88 10.68
CA LEU A 61 0.49 -8.75 10.34
C LEU A 61 -0.44 -9.37 11.39
N THR A 62 0.07 -10.30 12.21
CA THR A 62 -0.70 -10.93 13.29
C THR A 62 -0.81 -10.06 14.53
N LYS A 63 0.26 -9.33 14.90
CA LYS A 63 0.27 -8.49 16.12
C LYS A 63 -0.69 -7.29 16.07
N GLY A 64 -1.18 -6.92 14.89
CA GLY A 64 -2.13 -5.81 14.67
C GLY A 64 -3.61 -6.19 14.65
N GLY A 65 -3.96 -7.46 14.88
CA GLY A 65 -5.36 -7.89 15.11
C GLY A 65 -6.23 -8.14 13.87
N GLY A 66 -5.67 -8.39 12.68
CA GLY A 66 -6.50 -8.78 11.52
C GLY A 66 -5.82 -8.93 10.16
N GLY A 67 -4.59 -8.39 10.00
CA GLY A 67 -3.93 -8.31 8.69
C GLY A 67 -3.50 -9.64 8.06
N ALA A 68 -3.46 -10.73 8.83
CA ALA A 68 -3.00 -12.04 8.40
C ALA A 68 -4.15 -12.97 7.92
N SER A 69 -5.18 -12.41 7.29
CA SER A 69 -6.36 -13.14 6.81
C SER A 69 -6.87 -12.57 5.47
N GLY A 70 -7.75 -13.31 4.78
CA GLY A 70 -8.28 -12.91 3.48
C GLY A 70 -7.22 -12.93 2.39
N GLN A 71 -7.36 -12.04 1.41
CA GLN A 71 -6.40 -11.91 0.30
C GLN A 71 -5.51 -10.69 0.50
N LEU A 72 -4.20 -10.92 0.60
CA LEU A 72 -3.19 -9.88 0.58
C LEU A 72 -2.84 -9.55 -0.86
N ARG A 73 -3.25 -8.36 -1.32
CA ARG A 73 -2.83 -7.83 -2.63
C ARG A 73 -1.49 -7.12 -2.49
N ILE A 74 -0.56 -7.43 -3.38
CA ILE A 74 0.77 -6.82 -3.50
C ILE A 74 0.82 -6.21 -4.90
N ASN A 75 0.93 -4.89 -4.97
CA ASN A 75 0.93 -4.15 -6.21
C ASN A 75 2.32 -3.56 -6.47
N LEU A 76 2.82 -3.69 -7.70
CA LEU A 76 4.01 -3.01 -8.18
C LEU A 76 3.60 -1.92 -9.17
N ASN A 77 4.04 -0.69 -8.92
CA ASN A 77 3.85 0.44 -9.81
C ASN A 77 5.20 1.14 -10.05
N TRP A 78 5.41 1.72 -11.23
CA TRP A 78 6.68 2.37 -11.58
C TRP A 78 6.50 3.45 -12.64
N SER A 79 7.45 4.37 -12.68
CA SER A 79 7.54 5.41 -13.70
C SER A 79 7.98 4.82 -15.04
N GLN A 80 7.12 4.95 -16.05
CA GLN A 80 7.39 4.47 -17.40
C GLN A 80 8.35 5.35 -18.20
N GLY A 81 8.84 6.46 -17.63
CA GLY A 81 9.58 7.48 -18.37
C GLY A 81 8.70 8.07 -19.48
N GLY A 82 7.99 9.16 -19.19
CA GLY A 82 6.98 9.72 -20.11
C GLY A 82 7.46 9.76 -21.56
N LYS A 83 6.63 9.27 -22.49
CA LYS A 83 6.86 9.43 -23.94
C LYS A 83 7.11 10.92 -24.19
N PRO A 84 8.27 11.34 -24.73
CA PRO A 84 8.48 12.75 -25.02
C PRO A 84 7.43 13.18 -26.06
N ALA A 85 6.49 14.02 -25.65
CA ALA A 85 5.67 14.79 -26.57
C ALA A 85 6.60 15.81 -27.24
N GLY A 86 7.24 15.43 -28.34
CA GLY A 86 8.01 16.36 -29.15
C GLY A 86 9.22 15.75 -29.85
N GLY A 87 9.15 15.74 -31.18
CA GLY A 87 10.29 15.87 -32.10
C GLY A 87 11.29 14.72 -32.15
N PHE A 88 11.53 14.22 -33.36
CA PHE A 88 12.56 13.23 -33.70
C PHE A 88 13.98 13.56 -33.19
N LEU A 89 14.26 14.83 -32.84
CA LEU A 89 15.58 15.29 -32.38
C LEU A 89 15.89 14.96 -30.90
N LYS A 90 14.89 14.74 -30.03
CA LYS A 90 15.14 14.45 -28.59
C LYS A 90 15.42 12.97 -28.30
N ARG A 91 15.06 12.06 -29.22
CA ARG A 91 15.41 10.63 -29.16
C ARG A 91 16.92 10.39 -29.28
N ALA A 92 17.65 11.29 -29.94
CA ALA A 92 19.10 11.15 -30.17
C ALA A 92 19.98 11.69 -29.03
N MET A 93 19.40 12.45 -28.08
CA MET A 93 20.15 13.20 -27.04
C MET A 93 19.95 12.65 -25.61
N GLY A 94 19.69 11.36 -25.45
CA GLY A 94 19.77 10.69 -24.13
C GLY A 94 18.47 10.71 -23.31
N GLY A 95 17.36 10.26 -23.90
CA GLY A 95 16.18 9.88 -23.13
C GLY A 95 16.44 8.57 -22.40
N GLY A 96 16.45 8.59 -21.06
CA GLY A 96 16.45 7.37 -20.25
C GLY A 96 15.32 6.47 -20.72
N GLY A 97 15.67 5.27 -21.20
CA GLY A 97 14.70 4.34 -21.74
C GLY A 97 13.63 3.99 -20.70
N SER A 98 12.39 3.82 -21.16
CA SER A 98 11.33 3.21 -20.36
C SER A 98 11.81 1.84 -19.89
N VAL A 99 11.73 1.59 -18.58
CA VAL A 99 12.03 0.29 -17.98
C VAL A 99 10.72 -0.47 -17.86
N ASP A 100 10.71 -1.72 -18.29
CA ASP A 100 9.58 -2.63 -18.10
C ASP A 100 9.86 -3.56 -16.92
N LEU A 101 9.02 -3.49 -15.90
CA LEU A 101 9.16 -4.28 -14.67
C LEU A 101 8.09 -5.35 -14.61
N ASP A 102 8.53 -6.58 -14.39
CA ASP A 102 7.64 -7.71 -14.07
C ASP A 102 7.71 -8.02 -12.58
N LEU A 103 6.58 -8.41 -12.00
CA LEU A 103 6.40 -8.89 -10.64
C LEU A 103 6.34 -10.43 -10.59
N GLY A 104 6.91 -11.01 -9.54
CA GLY A 104 6.79 -12.43 -9.28
C GLY A 104 7.10 -12.79 -7.84
N CYS A 105 7.03 -14.07 -7.52
CA CYS A 105 7.50 -14.56 -6.24
C CYS A 105 8.05 -15.98 -6.29
N LEU A 106 8.95 -16.29 -5.35
CA LEU A 106 9.20 -17.68 -4.95
C LEU A 106 8.24 -18.03 -3.81
N TRP A 107 7.69 -19.24 -3.83
CA TRP A 107 6.77 -19.73 -2.80
C TRP A 107 7.24 -21.06 -2.24
N GLU A 108 6.95 -21.31 -0.97
CA GLU A 108 7.17 -22.59 -0.30
C GLU A 108 6.01 -22.84 0.67
N THR A 109 5.41 -24.02 0.58
CA THR A 109 4.37 -24.50 1.49
C THR A 109 4.98 -25.21 2.69
N MET A 110 4.17 -25.42 3.73
CA MET A 110 4.61 -26.05 4.99
C MET A 110 5.06 -27.50 4.83
N ASP A 111 4.59 -28.21 3.81
CA ASP A 111 4.99 -29.57 3.44
C ASP A 111 6.25 -29.62 2.55
N GLY A 112 6.78 -28.46 2.14
CA GLY A 112 8.04 -28.36 1.40
C GLY A 112 7.89 -28.26 -0.11
N ASP A 113 6.66 -28.32 -0.65
CA ASP A 113 6.42 -27.97 -2.04
C ASP A 113 6.82 -26.51 -2.27
N LYS A 114 7.42 -26.24 -3.44
CA LYS A 114 7.98 -24.93 -3.74
C LYS A 114 8.06 -24.70 -5.24
N GLY A 115 8.07 -23.43 -5.61
CA GLY A 115 8.13 -23.04 -7.01
C GLY A 115 8.23 -21.53 -7.17
N VAL A 116 7.91 -21.10 -8.40
CA VAL A 116 7.87 -19.69 -8.78
C VAL A 116 6.49 -19.35 -9.33
N VAL A 117 6.02 -18.15 -9.03
CA VAL A 117 4.93 -17.48 -9.74
C VAL A 117 5.54 -16.33 -10.55
N GLN A 118 5.36 -16.33 -11.87
CA GLN A 118 5.88 -15.32 -12.79
C GLN A 118 5.29 -15.45 -14.20
N ALA A 119 5.30 -14.35 -14.95
CA ALA A 119 4.86 -14.31 -16.34
C ALA A 119 5.82 -15.02 -17.32
N LEU A 120 7.14 -14.90 -17.16
CA LEU A 120 8.15 -15.45 -18.08
C LEU A 120 8.02 -16.96 -18.33
N GLY A 121 7.52 -17.71 -17.34
CA GLY A 121 7.32 -19.16 -17.40
C GLY A 121 5.87 -19.61 -17.57
N ASN A 122 4.93 -18.70 -17.85
CA ASN A 122 3.49 -18.95 -17.82
C ASN A 122 3.01 -19.59 -16.49
N ALA A 123 3.67 -19.22 -15.38
CA ALA A 123 3.41 -19.76 -14.05
C ALA A 123 2.63 -18.74 -13.22
N PHE A 124 1.34 -18.55 -13.53
CA PHE A 124 0.53 -17.51 -12.88
C PHE A 124 0.02 -17.90 -11.49
N GLY A 125 0.13 -19.16 -11.09
CA GLY A 125 -0.29 -19.64 -9.78
C GLY A 125 -1.81 -19.84 -9.64
N ALA A 126 -2.27 -19.98 -8.41
CA ALA A 126 -3.67 -20.25 -8.03
C ALA A 126 -3.90 -19.87 -6.56
N LEU A 127 -5.12 -19.50 -6.20
CA LEU A 127 -5.49 -19.11 -4.84
C LEU A 127 -6.15 -20.24 -4.03
N ASP A 128 -6.73 -21.23 -4.71
CA ASP A 128 -7.53 -22.30 -4.11
C ASP A 128 -6.73 -23.60 -3.85
N ARG A 129 -5.54 -23.70 -4.44
CA ARG A 129 -4.56 -24.79 -4.31
C ARG A 129 -3.14 -24.22 -4.27
N PRO A 130 -2.11 -24.99 -3.89
CA PRO A 130 -0.73 -24.53 -4.01
C PRO A 130 -0.49 -23.92 -5.39
N PRO A 131 0.10 -22.72 -5.49
CA PRO A 131 0.90 -22.04 -4.45
C PRO A 131 0.15 -21.16 -3.43
N TYR A 132 -1.18 -21.03 -3.53
CA TYR A 132 -1.98 -20.03 -2.80
C TYR A 132 -1.56 -18.58 -3.09
N VAL A 133 -0.91 -18.37 -4.22
CA VAL A 133 -0.44 -17.10 -4.75
C VAL A 133 -0.84 -17.01 -6.21
N PHE A 134 -1.33 -15.87 -6.65
CA PHE A 134 -1.75 -15.66 -8.04
C PHE A 134 -1.22 -14.34 -8.58
N LEU A 135 -0.67 -14.35 -9.79
CA LEU A 135 -0.30 -13.16 -10.56
C LEU A 135 -1.44 -12.84 -11.53
N ASP A 136 -2.05 -11.66 -11.40
CA ASP A 136 -3.31 -11.31 -12.07
C ASP A 136 -3.18 -10.94 -13.54
N GLY A 137 -1.96 -10.81 -14.04
CA GLY A 137 -1.67 -10.54 -15.43
C GLY A 137 -0.22 -10.19 -15.62
N ASP A 138 0.14 -10.03 -16.89
CA ASP A 138 1.41 -9.52 -17.35
C ASP A 138 1.06 -8.18 -18.03
N ASP A 139 1.27 -7.04 -17.35
CA ASP A 139 1.06 -5.72 -17.97
C ASP A 139 2.27 -5.36 -18.84
N ARG A 140 2.44 -6.15 -19.90
CA ARG A 140 3.46 -6.08 -20.96
C ARG A 140 3.62 -4.72 -21.64
N SER A 141 2.74 -3.77 -21.34
CA SER A 141 2.64 -2.50 -22.03
C SER A 141 3.08 -1.32 -21.17
N GLY A 142 3.11 -1.50 -19.84
CA GLY A 142 3.22 -0.40 -18.89
C GLY A 142 2.12 0.67 -19.05
N THR A 143 1.05 0.36 -19.78
CA THR A 143 -0.05 1.30 -20.06
C THR A 143 -1.21 1.14 -19.10
N ALA A 144 -1.28 0.03 -18.33
CA ALA A 144 -2.25 -0.05 -17.26
C ALA A 144 -1.79 0.90 -16.15
N THR A 145 -2.64 1.89 -15.85
CA THR A 145 -2.36 2.88 -14.80
C THR A 145 -2.20 2.22 -13.41
N GLY A 146 -2.57 0.95 -13.27
CA GLY A 146 -2.52 0.19 -12.02
C GLY A 146 -1.23 -0.59 -11.76
N GLY A 147 -0.35 -0.81 -12.76
CA GLY A 147 0.79 -1.73 -12.62
C GLY A 147 0.36 -3.20 -12.46
N GLU A 148 1.22 -4.05 -11.88
CA GLU A 148 0.98 -5.49 -11.73
C GLU A 148 0.52 -5.87 -10.31
N ASN A 149 -0.30 -6.92 -10.15
CA ASN A 149 -0.66 -7.44 -8.84
C ASN A 149 -0.33 -8.92 -8.64
N LEU A 150 0.20 -9.20 -7.47
CA LEU A 150 0.32 -10.52 -6.90
C LEU A 150 -0.63 -10.63 -5.70
N ILE A 151 -1.42 -11.69 -5.65
CA ILE A 151 -2.43 -11.93 -4.61
C ILE A 151 -2.00 -13.16 -3.82
N VAL A 152 -1.85 -13.02 -2.50
CA VAL A 152 -1.57 -14.14 -1.58
C VAL A 152 -2.84 -14.45 -0.79
N ASN A 153 -3.30 -15.70 -0.82
CA ASN A 153 -4.46 -16.14 -0.05
C ASN A 153 -4.05 -16.48 1.40
N LEU A 154 -4.22 -15.52 2.31
CA LEU A 154 -3.92 -15.68 3.73
C LEU A 154 -4.99 -16.49 4.49
N ASP A 155 -6.16 -16.78 3.91
CA ASP A 155 -7.06 -17.82 4.45
C ASP A 155 -6.45 -19.23 4.32
N ARG A 156 -5.32 -19.34 3.62
CA ARG A 156 -4.47 -20.54 3.53
C ARG A 156 -3.13 -20.38 4.23
N LEU A 157 -3.01 -19.42 5.16
CA LEU A 157 -1.76 -19.12 5.86
C LEU A 157 -1.14 -20.37 6.50
N ALA A 158 -1.94 -21.25 7.09
CA ALA A 158 -1.46 -22.49 7.71
C ALA A 158 -0.76 -23.45 6.72
N GLN A 159 -0.95 -23.29 5.40
CA GLN A 159 -0.25 -24.06 4.36
C GLN A 159 0.97 -23.32 3.81
N ILE A 160 1.10 -22.02 4.02
CA ILE A 160 2.17 -21.18 3.45
C ILE A 160 3.31 -21.10 4.47
N ARG A 161 4.53 -21.48 4.07
CA ARG A 161 5.74 -21.33 4.89
C ARG A 161 6.40 -19.98 4.66
N ARG A 162 6.69 -19.66 3.40
CA ARG A 162 7.29 -18.38 3.02
C ARG A 162 7.02 -18.01 1.57
N VAL A 163 6.98 -16.71 1.30
CA VAL A 163 6.85 -16.12 -0.03
C VAL A 163 7.88 -15.00 -0.18
N LEU A 164 8.79 -15.13 -1.15
CA LEU A 164 9.75 -14.09 -1.49
C LEU A 164 9.25 -13.33 -2.72
N VAL A 165 8.81 -12.09 -2.53
CA VAL A 165 8.36 -11.22 -3.61
C VAL A 165 9.58 -10.61 -4.28
N PHE A 166 9.62 -10.62 -5.61
CA PHE A 166 10.68 -9.98 -6.40
C PHE A 166 10.09 -9.24 -7.60
N ALA A 167 10.87 -8.29 -8.12
CA ALA A 167 10.64 -7.71 -9.44
C ALA A 167 11.90 -7.87 -10.29
N TYR A 168 11.72 -7.85 -11.61
CA TYR A 168 12.84 -7.85 -12.55
C TYR A 168 12.60 -6.97 -13.76
N ILE A 169 13.68 -6.49 -14.35
CA ILE A 169 13.66 -5.69 -15.57
C ILE A 169 13.59 -6.63 -16.75
N TYR A 170 12.38 -6.76 -17.32
CA TYR A 170 12.12 -7.58 -18.49
C TYR A 170 12.71 -6.93 -19.75
N GLU A 171 12.35 -5.67 -20.01
CA GLU A 171 12.88 -4.86 -21.10
C GLU A 171 13.49 -3.56 -20.59
N GLY A 172 14.48 -3.05 -21.32
CA GLY A 172 15.18 -1.82 -21.00
C GLY A 172 16.54 -2.02 -20.34
N VAL A 173 17.22 -0.89 -20.12
CA VAL A 173 18.52 -0.81 -19.46
C VAL A 173 18.29 -0.73 -17.95
N PRO A 174 19.00 -1.51 -17.13
CA PRO A 174 18.81 -1.46 -15.69
C PRO A 174 19.01 -0.07 -15.08
N ASN A 175 17.95 0.48 -14.49
CA ASN A 175 17.97 1.76 -13.80
C ASN A 175 16.81 1.86 -12.80
N TRP A 176 16.95 1.19 -11.66
CA TRP A 176 15.94 1.13 -10.60
C TRP A 176 15.59 2.51 -10.03
N ALA A 177 16.60 3.37 -9.85
CA ALA A 177 16.39 4.74 -9.38
C ALA A 177 15.50 5.57 -10.34
N ALA A 178 15.67 5.41 -11.66
CA ALA A 178 14.82 6.10 -12.64
C ALA A 178 13.44 5.44 -12.83
N ALA A 179 13.35 4.13 -12.58
CA ALA A 179 12.06 3.43 -12.60
C ALA A 179 11.14 3.90 -11.47
N ASP A 180 11.67 4.42 -10.35
CA ASP A 180 10.89 4.87 -9.17
C ASP A 180 9.82 3.82 -8.78
N GLY A 181 10.27 2.57 -8.66
CA GLY A 181 9.39 1.44 -8.36
C GLY A 181 8.85 1.53 -6.93
N VAL A 182 7.54 1.34 -6.79
CA VAL A 182 6.84 1.30 -5.50
C VAL A 182 6.08 -0.01 -5.41
N VAL A 183 6.37 -0.81 -4.38
CA VAL A 183 5.55 -1.95 -4.01
C VAL A 183 4.67 -1.56 -2.84
N THR A 184 3.36 -1.77 -2.99
CA THR A 184 2.39 -1.57 -1.90
C THR A 184 1.63 -2.86 -1.62
N MET A 185 1.66 -3.30 -0.37
CA MET A 185 0.87 -4.44 0.12
C MET A 185 -0.39 -3.94 0.84
N TYR A 186 -1.52 -4.58 0.59
CA TYR A 186 -2.84 -4.20 1.10
C TYR A 186 -3.42 -5.34 1.96
N PRO A 187 -2.99 -5.47 3.23
CA PRO A 187 -3.56 -6.44 4.15
C PRO A 187 -5.02 -6.08 4.49
N VAL A 188 -5.87 -7.11 4.65
CA VAL A 188 -7.27 -6.89 5.04
C VAL A 188 -7.33 -6.37 6.47
N GLY A 189 -8.04 -5.26 6.70
CA GLY A 189 -8.23 -4.69 8.04
C GLY A 189 -6.99 -4.04 8.66
N ALA A 190 -5.92 -3.80 7.89
CA ALA A 190 -4.73 -3.09 8.35
C ALA A 190 -4.29 -2.02 7.33
N ALA A 191 -3.42 -1.10 7.77
CA ALA A 191 -2.90 -0.03 6.91
C ALA A 191 -2.05 -0.62 5.77
N PRO A 192 -2.07 -0.02 4.55
CA PRO A 192 -1.18 -0.40 3.48
C PRO A 192 0.29 -0.31 3.89
N ILE A 193 1.10 -1.24 3.37
CA ILE A 193 2.54 -1.31 3.62
C ILE A 193 3.29 -0.95 2.33
N GLU A 194 4.11 0.09 2.34
CA GLU A 194 4.86 0.57 1.18
C GLU A 194 6.36 0.26 1.29
N ILE A 195 6.95 -0.16 0.17
CA ILE A 195 8.37 -0.41 -0.02
C ILE A 195 8.82 0.27 -1.31
N ARG A 196 9.82 1.15 -1.22
CA ARG A 196 10.43 1.85 -2.37
C ARG A 196 11.62 1.06 -2.92
N LEU A 197 11.71 1.01 -4.25
CA LEU A 197 12.80 0.38 -5.03
C LEU A 197 13.68 1.47 -5.68
N ASP A 198 14.10 2.45 -4.87
CA ASP A 198 14.74 3.70 -5.30
C ASP A 198 16.26 3.71 -5.16
N GLU A 199 16.88 2.56 -4.89
CA GLU A 199 18.34 2.48 -4.71
C GLU A 199 19.06 2.34 -6.06
N ALA A 200 20.23 2.96 -6.19
CA ALA A 200 21.04 2.89 -7.41
C ALA A 200 21.64 1.48 -7.57
N ALA A 201 21.21 0.75 -8.61
CA ALA A 201 21.66 -0.61 -8.91
C ALA A 201 21.67 -0.87 -10.43
N ASN A 202 22.41 -0.03 -11.17
CA ASN A 202 22.34 0.05 -12.64
C ASN A 202 22.95 -1.14 -13.40
N ASP A 203 23.51 -2.12 -12.70
CA ASP A 203 24.04 -3.38 -13.24
C ASP A 203 23.22 -4.61 -12.83
N LYS A 204 22.11 -4.42 -12.09
CA LYS A 204 21.28 -5.50 -11.54
C LYS A 204 19.93 -5.54 -12.23
N ARG A 205 19.52 -6.72 -12.70
CA ARG A 205 18.20 -6.92 -13.35
C ARG A 205 17.11 -7.40 -12.40
N PHE A 206 17.45 -7.88 -11.21
CA PHE A 206 16.49 -8.39 -10.23
C PHE A 206 16.56 -7.57 -8.94
N CYS A 207 15.41 -7.41 -8.30
CA CYS A 207 15.27 -6.92 -6.93
C CYS A 207 14.43 -7.92 -6.12
N ALA A 208 15.01 -8.54 -5.10
CA ALA A 208 14.26 -9.23 -4.07
C ALA A 208 13.68 -8.17 -3.11
N ILE A 209 12.36 -8.07 -3.04
CA ILE A 209 11.68 -6.91 -2.47
C ILE A 209 11.33 -7.13 -1.02
N ALA A 210 10.65 -8.25 -0.74
CA ALA A 210 10.18 -8.58 0.59
C ALA A 210 10.05 -10.08 0.82
N MET A 211 10.37 -10.52 2.04
CA MET A 211 10.13 -11.87 2.52
C MET A 211 8.90 -11.89 3.43
N LEU A 212 7.92 -12.71 3.07
CA LEU A 212 6.81 -13.08 3.93
C LEU A 212 7.17 -14.41 4.58
N THR A 213 7.27 -14.46 5.90
CA THR A 213 7.56 -15.69 6.66
C THR A 213 6.43 -15.98 7.63
N ASN A 214 5.91 -17.19 7.58
CA ASN A 214 4.94 -17.70 8.55
C ASN A 214 5.63 -18.61 9.57
N THR A 215 5.60 -18.20 10.83
CA THR A 215 6.11 -19.00 11.94
C THR A 215 4.96 -19.34 12.89
N GLY A 216 4.37 -20.52 12.74
CA GLY A 216 3.31 -20.98 13.66
C GLY A 216 2.05 -20.11 13.63
N GLY A 217 1.71 -19.53 12.48
CA GLY A 217 0.59 -18.60 12.32
C GLY A 217 1.01 -17.13 12.39
N ASP A 218 2.19 -16.81 12.92
CA ASP A 218 2.71 -15.45 12.92
C ASP A 218 3.31 -15.09 11.55
N LEU A 219 2.56 -14.28 10.79
CA LEU A 219 3.01 -13.74 9.51
C LEU A 219 3.81 -12.46 9.71
N ARG A 220 5.10 -12.52 9.35
CA ARG A 220 6.05 -11.41 9.34
C ARG A 220 6.40 -11.02 7.90
N ILE A 221 6.51 -9.73 7.65
CA ILE A 221 7.02 -9.16 6.40
C ILE A 221 8.36 -8.47 6.71
N ASP A 222 9.40 -8.84 5.96
CA ASP A 222 10.71 -8.21 6.00
C ASP A 222 11.01 -7.52 4.67
N ARG A 223 11.48 -6.27 4.72
CA ARG A 223 12.01 -5.51 3.59
C ARG A 223 13.38 -6.04 3.25
N GLU A 224 13.49 -6.62 2.06
CA GLU A 224 14.74 -7.14 1.52
C GLU A 224 15.46 -6.06 0.69
N VAL A 225 14.76 -5.50 -0.32
CA VAL A 225 15.28 -4.55 -1.33
C VAL A 225 16.73 -4.86 -1.72
N ARG A 226 16.96 -6.14 -2.05
CA ARG A 226 18.27 -6.68 -2.40
C ARG A 226 18.37 -6.84 -3.90
N TYR A 227 19.24 -6.06 -4.52
CA TYR A 227 19.47 -6.11 -5.96
C TYR A 227 20.46 -7.20 -6.33
N ILE A 228 20.07 -8.04 -7.29
CA ILE A 228 20.77 -9.29 -7.65
C ILE A 228 21.04 -9.29 -9.16
N SER A 229 22.25 -9.70 -9.53
CA SER A 229 22.62 -9.93 -10.94
C SER A 229 22.15 -11.31 -11.38
N GLY A 230 21.84 -11.45 -12.67
CA GLY A 230 21.52 -12.75 -13.28
C GLY A 230 20.02 -12.98 -13.41
N THR A 231 19.56 -14.15 -12.97
CA THR A 231 18.19 -14.68 -13.23
C THR A 231 17.49 -15.07 -11.92
N GLN A 232 16.26 -15.60 -12.01
CA GLN A 232 15.53 -16.15 -10.87
C GLN A 232 16.32 -17.23 -10.11
N ARG A 233 17.22 -17.96 -10.80
CA ARG A 233 18.15 -18.90 -10.15
C ARG A 233 19.05 -18.22 -9.12
N ASN A 234 19.54 -17.01 -9.41
CA ASN A 234 20.39 -16.28 -8.49
C ASN A 234 19.62 -15.72 -7.29
N VAL A 235 18.33 -15.40 -7.49
CA VAL A 235 17.42 -15.07 -6.38
C VAL A 235 17.20 -16.29 -5.50
N ASP A 236 16.92 -17.46 -6.09
CA ASP A 236 16.83 -18.72 -5.34
C ASP A 236 18.10 -19.01 -4.53
N GLU A 237 19.27 -19.02 -5.17
CA GLU A 237 20.56 -19.24 -4.50
C GLU A 237 20.80 -18.27 -3.34
N ALA A 238 20.45 -16.99 -3.52
CA ALA A 238 20.64 -15.96 -2.51
C ALA A 238 19.75 -16.13 -1.26
N TYR A 239 18.63 -16.85 -1.38
CA TYR A 239 17.64 -17.07 -0.31
C TYR A 239 17.47 -18.55 0.09
N GLY A 240 18.25 -19.44 -0.52
CA GLY A 240 18.25 -20.87 -0.22
C GLY A 240 16.89 -21.52 -0.45
N TRP A 241 16.28 -21.31 -1.61
CA TRP A 241 15.06 -22.04 -1.99
C TRP A 241 15.39 -23.47 -2.39
N GLY A 242 16.52 -23.68 -3.08
CA GLY A 242 17.01 -24.96 -3.56
C GLY A 242 16.09 -25.59 -4.61
N MET A 243 15.68 -24.81 -5.62
CA MET A 243 14.89 -25.31 -6.74
C MET A 243 15.76 -25.72 -7.92
N ASN A 244 15.22 -26.64 -8.73
CA ASN A 244 15.83 -27.06 -9.98
C ASN A 244 15.28 -26.21 -11.12
N TRP A 245 16.06 -25.24 -11.57
CA TRP A 245 15.66 -24.35 -12.66
C TRP A 245 16.00 -24.92 -14.03
N THR A 246 15.00 -24.99 -14.90
CA THR A 246 15.20 -25.10 -16.35
C THR A 246 15.15 -23.71 -16.98
N ALA A 247 15.91 -23.50 -18.05
CA ALA A 247 15.85 -22.24 -18.78
C ALA A 247 14.45 -22.08 -19.38
N ALA A 248 13.67 -21.14 -18.88
CA ALA A 248 12.47 -20.70 -19.57
C ALA A 248 12.91 -19.93 -20.82
N ARG A 249 12.50 -20.41 -22.00
CA ARG A 249 12.55 -19.63 -23.24
C ARG A 249 11.12 -19.22 -23.57
N LYS A 250 10.95 -17.94 -23.87
CA LYS A 250 9.76 -17.44 -24.55
C LYS A 250 9.95 -17.64 -26.04
#